data_AF-A0A075D9V6-F1
#
_entry.id   AF-A0A075D9V6-F1
#
_cell.length_a   1.000
_cell.length_b   1.000
_cell.length_c   1.000
_cell.angle_alpha   90.00
_cell.angle_beta   90.00
_cell.angle_gamma   90.00
#
_symmetry.space_group_name_H-M   'P 1'
#
loop_
_entity.id
_entity.type
_entity.pdbx_description
1 polymer ?
#
loop_
_entity_poly.entity_id
_entity_poly.type
_entity_poly.pdbx_seq_one_letter_code
_entity_poly.pdbx_strand_id
1 'polypeptide(L)'
;MHRLGLTSAYEALEMSGYVPNRTPSTCLDRIGTFYGQTSDDWREINAAQEVDTYFITGGVRAFAPGRINYHFKFTGPSFSVDTACSSSAAAIQLACTSLWAGDCDTAVTGGLNVMTNSDIFAGLSRGQFLSKTGNCQTYDNDADGYCRGDGIGTLIIKRLEDAIADNDHVLGTILEVETNHSSNAVSITHPHAETQQDLFQKVMDDSG
;
A
#
# COMPACT_ATOMS: atom_id res chain seq x y z
N MET A 1 -4.46 11.14 4.98
CA MET A 1 -3.47 10.12 4.56
C MET A 1 -2.03 10.55 4.77
N HIS A 2 -1.49 11.58 4.09
CA HIS A 2 -0.05 11.90 4.11
C HIS A 2 0.58 12.04 5.52
N ARG A 3 -0.09 12.75 6.45
CA ARG A 3 0.38 12.93 7.83
C ARG A 3 0.52 11.59 8.58
N LEU A 4 -0.49 10.74 8.46
CA LEU A 4 -0.50 9.43 9.12
C LEU A 4 0.49 8.48 8.45
N GLY A 5 0.62 8.52 7.12
CA GLY A 5 1.65 7.74 6.40
C GLY A 5 3.09 8.11 6.79
N LEU A 6 3.37 9.40 7.03
CA LEU A 6 4.67 9.81 7.55
C LEU A 6 4.91 9.31 8.98
N THR A 7 3.86 9.34 9.81
CA THR A 7 3.94 8.87 11.22
C THR A 7 4.16 7.36 11.27
N SER A 8 3.38 6.57 10.51
CA SER A 8 3.55 5.12 10.45
C SER A 8 4.89 4.70 9.85
N ALA A 9 5.41 5.46 8.87
CA ALA A 9 6.76 5.23 8.35
C ALA A 9 7.83 5.49 9.40
N TYR A 10 7.69 6.56 10.18
CA TYR A 10 8.60 6.85 11.28
C TYR A 10 8.61 5.71 12.31
N GLU A 11 7.43 5.30 12.77
CA GLU A 11 7.27 4.22 13.76
C GLU A 11 7.84 2.90 13.25
N ALA A 12 7.60 2.55 11.98
CA ALA A 12 8.11 1.32 11.37
C ALA A 12 9.64 1.33 11.23
N LEU A 13 10.23 2.48 10.85
CA LEU A 13 11.69 2.64 10.78
C LEU A 13 12.33 2.54 12.17
N GLU A 14 11.74 3.18 13.19
CA GLU A 14 12.21 3.08 14.56
C GLU A 14 12.14 1.62 15.06
N MET A 15 11.02 0.95 14.81
CA MET A 15 10.82 -0.46 15.17
C MET A 15 11.82 -1.40 14.49
N SER A 16 12.24 -1.10 13.25
CA SER A 16 13.25 -1.88 12.54
C SER A 16 14.68 -1.58 12.97
N GLY A 17 14.90 -0.64 13.91
CA GLY A 17 16.25 -0.21 14.31
C GLY A 17 16.98 0.59 13.24
N TYR A 18 16.26 1.22 12.31
CA TYR A 18 16.82 2.00 11.23
C TYR A 18 17.68 3.17 11.76
N VAL A 19 18.89 3.29 11.23
CA VAL A 19 19.76 4.47 11.40
C VAL A 19 20.34 4.82 10.03
N PRO A 20 20.26 6.08 9.58
CA PRO A 20 20.73 6.48 8.26
C PRO A 20 22.22 6.22 8.07
N ASN A 21 22.59 5.59 6.94
CA ASN A 21 23.97 5.29 6.54
C ASN A 21 24.77 4.43 7.54
N ARG A 22 24.09 3.63 8.37
CA ARG A 22 24.73 2.72 9.32
C ARG A 22 25.37 1.52 8.62
N THR A 23 24.70 1.02 7.58
CA THR A 23 25.04 -0.21 6.84
C THR A 23 24.81 0.02 5.35
N PRO A 24 25.37 -0.83 4.46
CA PRO A 24 25.16 -0.72 3.02
C PRO A 24 23.67 -0.64 2.64
N SER A 25 22.81 -1.46 3.24
CA SER A 25 21.37 -1.47 2.93
C SER A 25 20.58 -0.30 3.53
N THR A 26 21.19 0.51 4.40
CA THR A 26 20.58 1.71 5.00
C THR A 26 21.21 3.02 4.49
N CYS A 27 22.05 2.95 3.46
CA CYS A 27 22.49 4.11 2.69
C CYS A 27 21.28 4.82 2.09
N LEU A 28 21.23 6.15 2.19
CA LEU A 28 20.04 6.94 1.80
C LEU A 28 19.63 6.76 0.33
N ASP A 29 20.57 6.45 -0.54
CA ASP A 29 20.36 6.17 -1.97
C ASP A 29 19.90 4.75 -2.27
N ARG A 30 19.88 3.88 -1.26
CA ARG A 30 19.44 2.48 -1.35
C ARG A 30 18.07 2.24 -0.71
N ILE A 31 17.35 3.29 -0.33
CA ILE A 31 16.03 3.20 0.32
C ILE A 31 14.93 3.71 -0.62
N GLY A 32 13.95 2.86 -0.92
CA GLY A 32 12.76 3.20 -1.72
C GLY A 32 11.48 3.30 -0.89
N THR A 33 10.46 4.01 -1.40
CA THR A 33 9.11 4.07 -0.81
C THR A 33 8.03 3.66 -1.81
N PHE A 34 7.07 2.85 -1.35
CA PHE A 34 6.03 2.26 -2.18
C PHE A 34 4.70 2.25 -1.42
N TYR A 35 3.74 3.08 -1.79
CA TYR A 35 2.48 3.19 -1.04
C TYR A 35 1.26 2.96 -1.92
N GLY A 36 0.39 2.06 -1.48
CA GLY A 36 -0.94 1.87 -2.04
C GLY A 36 -1.93 2.93 -1.54
N GLN A 37 -2.59 3.64 -2.46
CA GLN A 37 -3.67 4.58 -2.13
C GLN A 37 -4.57 4.83 -3.35
N THR A 38 -5.88 4.72 -3.14
CA THR A 38 -6.88 4.78 -4.22
C THR A 38 -7.64 6.10 -4.25
N SER A 39 -7.56 6.90 -3.20
CA SER A 39 -8.31 8.15 -3.15
C SER A 39 -7.48 9.31 -2.61
N ASP A 40 -7.96 10.51 -2.87
CA ASP A 40 -7.42 11.78 -2.39
C ASP A 40 -8.56 12.70 -1.94
N ASP A 41 -9.56 12.11 -1.26
CA ASP A 41 -10.79 12.73 -0.77
C ASP A 41 -10.58 14.12 -0.14
N TRP A 42 -9.53 14.26 0.67
CA TRP A 42 -9.22 15.50 1.37
C TRP A 42 -9.01 16.66 0.38
N ARG A 43 -8.38 16.39 -0.76
CA ARG A 43 -8.18 17.39 -1.82
C ARG A 43 -9.50 17.75 -2.48
N GLU A 44 -10.38 16.77 -2.68
CA GLU A 44 -11.65 16.94 -3.39
C GLU A 44 -12.71 17.70 -2.60
N ILE A 45 -12.82 17.45 -1.29
CA ILE A 45 -13.93 17.98 -0.47
C ILE A 45 -13.48 18.96 0.60
N ASN A 46 -12.29 18.80 1.19
CA ASN A 46 -11.84 19.67 2.28
C ASN A 46 -11.02 20.84 1.76
N ALA A 47 -9.88 20.56 1.13
CA ALA A 47 -8.99 21.60 0.61
C ALA A 47 -9.61 22.33 -0.60
N ALA A 48 -10.58 21.73 -1.30
CA ALA A 48 -11.29 22.39 -2.39
C ALA A 48 -12.23 23.52 -1.94
N GLN A 49 -12.60 23.57 -0.66
CA GLN A 49 -13.44 24.65 -0.11
C GLN A 49 -12.70 26.00 -0.15
N GLU A 50 -11.38 25.98 0.05
CA GLU A 50 -10.52 27.15 -0.05
C GLU A 50 -9.15 26.73 -0.58
N VAL A 51 -8.96 26.87 -1.89
CA VAL A 51 -7.73 26.46 -2.56
C VAL A 51 -6.59 27.42 -2.22
N ASP A 52 -5.54 26.89 -1.62
CA ASP A 52 -4.32 27.64 -1.25
C ASP A 52 -3.07 27.11 -1.97
N THR A 53 -1.89 27.63 -1.58
CA THR A 53 -0.60 27.23 -2.16
C THR A 53 -0.23 25.76 -1.89
N TYR A 54 -0.78 25.14 -0.84
CA TYR A 54 -0.48 23.77 -0.43
C TYR A 54 -1.51 22.76 -0.95
N PHE A 55 -2.58 23.20 -1.61
CA PHE A 55 -3.63 22.35 -2.18
C PHE A 55 -3.07 21.15 -2.97
N ILE A 56 -2.12 21.40 -3.89
CA ILE A 56 -1.53 20.36 -4.73
C ILE A 56 -0.63 19.45 -3.91
N THR A 57 0.36 20.01 -3.21
CA THR A 57 1.35 19.19 -2.50
C THR A 57 0.71 18.41 -1.33
N GLY A 58 -0.32 18.97 -0.70
CA GLY A 58 -1.03 18.39 0.43
C GLY A 58 -1.99 17.27 0.04
N GLY A 59 -2.50 17.28 -1.20
CA GLY A 59 -3.55 16.35 -1.65
C GLY A 59 -3.15 15.36 -2.73
N VAL A 60 -2.22 15.68 -3.63
CA VAL A 60 -1.84 14.76 -4.72
C VAL A 60 -1.11 13.55 -4.15
N ARG A 61 -1.58 12.35 -4.51
CA ARG A 61 -1.14 11.06 -3.97
C ARG A 61 0.35 10.80 -4.04
N ALA A 62 1.01 11.25 -5.12
CA ALA A 62 2.46 11.12 -5.30
C ALA A 62 3.28 11.75 -4.15
N PHE A 63 2.71 12.74 -3.44
CA PHE A 63 3.38 13.37 -2.30
C PHE A 63 3.33 12.52 -1.03
N ALA A 64 2.53 11.44 -0.93
CA ALA A 64 2.57 10.58 0.25
C ALA A 64 3.93 9.85 0.39
N PRO A 65 4.34 8.99 -0.57
CA PRO A 65 5.69 8.40 -0.57
C PRO A 65 6.78 9.47 -0.73
N GLY A 66 6.56 10.47 -1.58
CA GLY A 66 7.53 11.53 -1.82
C GLY A 66 7.86 12.37 -0.58
N ARG A 67 6.90 12.60 0.33
CA ARG A 67 7.15 13.27 1.61
C ARG A 67 7.98 12.43 2.56
N ILE A 68 7.82 11.11 2.54
CA ILE A 68 8.64 10.18 3.33
C ILE A 68 10.09 10.27 2.83
N ASN A 69 10.32 10.12 1.52
CA ASN A 69 11.65 10.33 0.93
C ASN A 69 12.23 11.71 1.29
N TYR A 70 11.45 12.77 1.11
CA TYR A 70 11.91 14.13 1.38
C TYR A 70 12.28 14.35 2.86
N HIS A 71 11.49 13.80 3.79
CA HIS A 71 11.71 13.93 5.22
C HIS A 71 12.97 13.19 5.66
N PHE A 72 13.10 11.91 5.31
CA PHE A 72 14.21 11.05 5.72
C PHE A 72 15.43 11.11 4.79
N LYS A 73 15.35 11.90 3.70
CA LYS A 73 16.40 12.08 2.68
C LYS A 73 16.69 10.84 1.85
N PHE A 74 15.72 9.95 1.69
CA PHE A 74 15.84 8.80 0.80
C PHE A 74 15.86 9.25 -0.66
N THR A 75 16.80 8.73 -1.45
CA THR A 75 16.92 9.05 -2.88
C THR A 75 16.66 7.86 -3.80
N GLY A 76 16.24 6.72 -3.25
CA GLY A 76 15.74 5.59 -4.03
C GLY A 76 14.33 5.85 -4.61
N PRO A 77 13.72 4.83 -5.23
CA PRO A 77 12.41 4.97 -5.88
C PRO A 77 11.31 5.48 -4.95
N SER A 78 10.29 6.15 -5.49
CA SER A 78 9.16 6.68 -4.72
C SER A 78 7.88 6.55 -5.55
N PHE A 79 7.07 5.53 -5.25
CA PHE A 79 5.87 5.21 -6.02
C PHE A 79 4.59 5.26 -5.19
N SER A 80 3.55 5.86 -5.78
CA SER A 80 2.18 5.71 -5.32
C SER A 80 1.47 4.75 -6.29
N VAL A 81 0.90 3.68 -5.77
CA VAL A 81 0.25 2.62 -6.54
C VAL A 81 -1.26 2.68 -6.31
N ASP A 82 -2.04 2.61 -7.40
CA ASP A 82 -3.49 2.51 -7.34
C ASP A 82 -3.98 1.34 -8.20
N THR A 83 -4.39 0.28 -7.53
CA THR A 83 -5.09 -0.88 -8.11
C THR A 83 -6.41 -1.11 -7.35
N ALA A 84 -7.04 -0.03 -6.89
CA ALA A 84 -8.20 -0.07 -6.01
C ALA A 84 -7.95 -0.85 -4.71
N CYS A 85 -8.80 -1.83 -4.38
CA CYS A 85 -8.78 -2.55 -3.11
C CYS A 85 -7.48 -3.34 -2.86
N SER A 86 -6.70 -3.64 -3.90
CA SER A 86 -5.43 -4.37 -3.79
C SER A 86 -4.19 -3.46 -3.75
N SER A 87 -4.36 -2.13 -3.70
CA SER A 87 -3.26 -1.17 -3.87
C SER A 87 -2.07 -1.40 -2.93
N SER A 88 -2.32 -1.76 -1.66
CA SER A 88 -1.23 -2.05 -0.71
C SER A 88 -0.48 -3.33 -1.04
N ALA A 89 -1.18 -4.39 -1.45
CA ALA A 89 -0.55 -5.64 -1.90
C ALA A 89 0.26 -5.41 -3.18
N ALA A 90 -0.25 -4.61 -4.13
CA ALA A 90 0.47 -4.23 -5.34
C ALA A 90 1.71 -3.37 -5.04
N ALA A 91 1.63 -2.48 -4.04
CA ALA A 91 2.79 -1.71 -3.57
C ALA A 91 3.85 -2.60 -2.88
N ILE A 92 3.42 -3.62 -2.13
CA ILE A 92 4.32 -4.63 -1.57
C ILE A 92 5.00 -5.44 -2.68
N GLN A 93 4.25 -5.88 -3.69
CA GLN A 93 4.82 -6.58 -4.85
C GLN A 93 5.86 -5.73 -5.59
N LEU A 94 5.56 -4.45 -5.83
CA LEU A 94 6.49 -3.54 -6.48
C LEU A 94 7.76 -3.34 -5.62
N ALA A 95 7.61 -3.28 -4.30
CA ALA A 95 8.75 -3.20 -3.39
C ALA A 95 9.61 -4.47 -3.41
N CYS A 96 9.00 -5.66 -3.37
CA CYS A 96 9.69 -6.95 -3.50
C CYS A 96 10.46 -7.05 -4.83
N THR A 97 9.81 -6.70 -5.94
CA THR A 97 10.45 -6.74 -7.26
C THR A 97 11.59 -5.73 -7.39
N SER A 98 11.46 -4.51 -6.83
CA SER A 98 12.57 -3.55 -6.75
C SER A 98 13.73 -4.04 -5.87
N LEU A 99 13.47 -4.77 -4.77
CA LEU A 99 14.52 -5.39 -3.96
C LEU A 99 15.23 -6.52 -4.72
N TRP A 100 14.50 -7.39 -5.41
CA TRP A 100 15.06 -8.48 -6.20
C TRP A 100 15.84 -7.98 -7.43
N ALA A 101 15.39 -6.89 -8.05
CA ALA A 101 16.08 -6.24 -9.16
C ALA A 101 17.32 -5.42 -8.72
N GLY A 102 17.46 -5.14 -7.43
CA GLY A 102 18.56 -4.34 -6.88
C GLY A 102 18.40 -2.82 -7.05
N ASP A 103 17.19 -2.34 -7.37
CA ASP A 103 16.87 -0.91 -7.45
C ASP A 103 16.96 -0.23 -6.07
N CYS A 104 16.74 -1.00 -5.00
CA CYS A 104 16.94 -0.60 -3.61
C CYS A 104 17.34 -1.81 -2.76
N ASP A 105 17.78 -1.55 -1.53
CA ASP A 105 18.19 -2.58 -0.55
C ASP A 105 17.28 -2.59 0.69
N THR A 106 16.60 -1.47 0.94
CA THR A 106 15.51 -1.37 1.92
C THR A 106 14.33 -0.69 1.25
N ALA A 107 13.12 -1.21 1.46
CA ALA A 107 11.89 -0.59 0.99
C ALA A 107 10.94 -0.30 2.16
N VAL A 108 10.43 0.93 2.18
CA VAL A 108 9.36 1.38 3.05
C VAL A 108 8.05 1.26 2.27
N THR A 109 7.27 0.22 2.55
CA THR A 109 6.06 -0.09 1.78
C THR A 109 4.81 -0.13 2.64
N GLY A 110 3.63 0.14 2.09
CA GLY A 110 2.41 0.20 2.89
C GLY A 110 1.14 0.59 2.14
N GLY A 111 0.10 0.90 2.91
CA GLY A 111 -1.22 1.30 2.41
C GLY A 111 -1.83 2.42 3.22
N LEU A 112 -2.50 3.35 2.53
CA LEU A 112 -3.18 4.50 3.13
C LEU A 112 -4.65 4.55 2.69
N ASN A 113 -5.56 4.61 3.66
CA ASN A 113 -6.97 4.90 3.41
C ASN A 113 -7.52 5.82 4.52
N VAL A 114 -8.01 6.99 4.13
CA VAL A 114 -8.77 7.91 5.01
C VAL A 114 -9.93 8.50 4.21
N MET A 115 -11.14 8.22 4.66
CA MET A 115 -12.37 8.64 3.99
C MET A 115 -12.83 10.01 4.49
N THR A 116 -12.94 10.96 3.57
CA THR A 116 -13.47 12.30 3.89
C THR A 116 -14.49 12.81 2.87
N ASN A 117 -14.72 12.05 1.78
CA ASN A 117 -15.69 12.38 0.75
C ASN A 117 -16.93 11.46 0.85
N SER A 118 -18.11 12.07 1.11
CA SER A 118 -19.39 11.35 1.15
C SER A 118 -19.84 10.83 -0.21
N ASP A 119 -19.39 11.44 -1.31
CA ASP A 119 -19.81 11.05 -2.66
C ASP A 119 -19.30 9.67 -3.04
N ILE A 120 -18.14 9.26 -2.53
CA ILE A 120 -17.62 7.91 -2.71
C ILE A 120 -18.54 6.89 -2.02
N PHE A 121 -19.04 7.19 -0.81
CA PHE A 121 -20.04 6.36 -0.15
C PHE A 121 -21.35 6.29 -0.95
N ALA A 122 -21.84 7.43 -1.44
CA ALA A 122 -23.06 7.49 -2.24
C ALA A 122 -22.92 6.69 -3.55
N GLY A 123 -21.78 6.82 -4.25
CA GLY A 123 -21.48 6.07 -5.47
C GLY A 123 -21.40 4.57 -5.24
N LEU A 124 -20.67 4.13 -4.21
CA LEU A 124 -20.56 2.73 -3.84
C LEU A 124 -21.90 2.13 -3.39
N SER A 125 -22.72 2.90 -2.66
CA SER A 125 -24.08 2.50 -2.28
C SER A 125 -24.98 2.32 -3.50
N ARG A 126 -24.95 3.26 -4.46
CA ARG A 126 -25.70 3.12 -5.73
C ARG A 126 -25.22 1.93 -6.56
N GLY A 127 -23.92 1.65 -6.52
CA GLY A 127 -23.32 0.47 -7.16
C GLY A 127 -23.57 -0.86 -6.43
N GLN A 128 -24.32 -0.85 -5.32
CA GLN A 128 -24.58 -2.03 -4.47
C GLN A 128 -23.30 -2.72 -3.95
N PHE A 129 -22.21 -1.96 -3.74
CA PHE A 129 -20.99 -2.49 -3.13
C PHE A 129 -21.08 -2.60 -1.61
N LEU A 130 -21.86 -1.72 -0.99
CA LEU A 130 -21.89 -1.57 0.47
C LEU A 130 -22.99 -2.39 1.12
N SER A 131 -22.68 -2.99 2.26
CA SER A 131 -23.67 -3.56 3.17
C SER A 131 -24.63 -2.46 3.65
N LYS A 132 -25.92 -2.80 3.79
CA LYS A 132 -26.93 -1.92 4.39
C LYS A 132 -27.13 -2.19 5.88
N THR A 133 -26.55 -3.27 6.39
CA THR A 133 -26.82 -3.79 7.73
C THR A 133 -25.68 -3.58 8.71
N GLY A 134 -24.44 -3.38 8.26
CA GLY A 134 -23.33 -3.05 9.14
C GLY A 134 -21.96 -3.42 8.58
N ASN A 135 -21.15 -4.06 9.43
CA ASN A 135 -19.78 -4.46 9.09
C ASN A 135 -19.75 -5.64 8.11
N CYS A 136 -18.58 -5.94 7.53
CA CYS A 136 -18.38 -7.10 6.66
C CYS A 136 -18.74 -8.41 7.39
N GLN A 137 -19.64 -9.19 6.80
CA GLN A 137 -20.08 -10.49 7.33
C GLN A 137 -19.42 -11.63 6.53
N THR A 138 -18.09 -11.70 6.56
CA THR A 138 -17.33 -12.65 5.73
C THR A 138 -17.77 -14.09 6.02
N TYR A 139 -18.20 -14.80 4.96
CA TYR A 139 -18.70 -16.19 4.98
C TYR A 139 -20.07 -16.39 5.65
N ASP A 140 -20.77 -15.33 6.01
CA ASP A 140 -22.15 -15.43 6.50
C ASP A 140 -23.14 -15.62 5.32
N ASN A 141 -24.24 -16.35 5.57
CA ASN A 141 -25.29 -16.59 4.57
C ASN A 141 -26.02 -15.29 4.18
N ASP A 142 -26.11 -14.34 5.11
CA ASP A 142 -26.87 -13.10 4.95
C ASP A 142 -25.98 -11.90 4.58
N ALA A 143 -24.72 -12.15 4.20
CA ALA A 143 -23.78 -11.12 3.78
C ALA A 143 -24.27 -10.34 2.54
N ASP A 144 -24.42 -9.03 2.67
CA ASP A 144 -25.08 -8.15 1.68
C ASP A 144 -24.16 -7.08 1.07
N GLY A 145 -22.86 -7.12 1.35
CA GLY A 145 -21.86 -6.18 0.85
C GLY A 145 -20.73 -5.95 1.85
N TYR A 146 -19.83 -5.00 1.56
CA TYR A 146 -18.74 -4.66 2.48
C TYR A 146 -19.02 -3.34 3.23
N CYS A 147 -18.38 -3.16 4.38
CA CYS A 147 -18.33 -1.88 5.09
C CYS A 147 -16.98 -1.21 4.85
N ARG A 148 -16.98 0.07 4.48
CA ARG A 148 -15.72 0.80 4.29
C ARG A 148 -15.04 1.02 5.65
N GLY A 149 -13.71 0.97 5.68
CA GLY A 149 -12.91 1.23 6.88
C GLY A 149 -11.69 2.08 6.58
N ASP A 150 -11.27 2.88 7.56
CA ASP A 150 -10.01 3.65 7.50
C ASP A 150 -8.85 2.81 8.05
N GLY A 151 -7.66 3.03 7.49
CA GLY A 151 -6.48 2.30 7.91
C GLY A 151 -5.20 2.86 7.29
N ILE A 152 -4.13 2.85 8.08
CA ILE A 152 -2.77 3.14 7.63
C ILE A 152 -1.87 2.02 8.16
N GLY A 153 -0.98 1.53 7.32
CA GLY A 153 0.06 0.58 7.72
C GLY A 153 1.33 0.73 6.90
N THR A 154 2.47 0.53 7.53
CA THR A 154 3.80 0.58 6.92
C THR A 154 4.63 -0.63 7.35
N LEU A 155 5.37 -1.20 6.42
CA LEU A 155 6.35 -2.27 6.59
C LEU A 155 7.72 -1.79 6.13
N ILE A 156 8.76 -2.21 6.84
CA ILE A 156 10.14 -2.11 6.39
C ILE A 156 10.55 -3.49 5.89
N ILE A 157 10.90 -3.61 4.62
CA ILE A 157 11.31 -4.88 4.01
C ILE A 157 12.68 -4.75 3.36
N LYS A 158 13.46 -5.82 3.44
CA LYS A 158 14.81 -5.97 2.88
C LYS A 158 14.94 -7.37 2.29
N ARG A 159 15.96 -7.60 1.46
CA ARG A 159 16.37 -8.98 1.17
C ARG A 159 16.81 -9.66 2.46
N LEU A 160 16.48 -10.94 2.63
CA LEU A 160 16.73 -11.67 3.88
C LEU A 160 18.22 -11.67 4.25
N GLU A 161 19.10 -11.83 3.27
CA GLU A 161 20.55 -11.75 3.44
C GLU A 161 21.02 -10.41 4.02
N ASP A 162 20.45 -9.29 3.57
CA ASP A 162 20.78 -7.95 4.09
C ASP A 162 20.22 -7.74 5.49
N ALA A 163 19.03 -8.28 5.79
CA ALA A 163 18.45 -8.23 7.14
C ALA A 163 19.30 -9.03 8.14
N ILE A 164 19.80 -10.21 7.74
CA ILE A 164 20.70 -11.04 8.54
C ILE A 164 22.06 -10.34 8.71
N ALA A 165 22.64 -9.78 7.65
CA ALA A 165 23.91 -9.08 7.70
C ALA A 165 23.88 -7.85 8.62
N ASP A 166 22.75 -7.14 8.65
CA ASP A 166 22.53 -5.97 9.51
C ASP A 166 22.09 -6.33 10.95
N ASN A 167 21.88 -7.63 11.22
CA ASN A 167 21.36 -8.16 12.48
C ASN A 167 20.01 -7.52 12.86
N ASP A 168 19.12 -7.37 11.87
CA ASP A 168 17.77 -6.84 12.05
C ASP A 168 16.84 -7.90 12.67
N HIS A 169 15.81 -7.46 13.38
CA HIS A 169 14.78 -8.35 13.90
C HIS A 169 13.75 -8.70 12.82
N VAL A 170 13.85 -9.91 12.26
CA VAL A 170 12.96 -10.39 11.19
C VAL A 170 11.64 -10.91 11.77
N LEU A 171 10.52 -10.24 11.46
CA LEU A 171 9.17 -10.64 11.89
C LEU A 171 8.57 -11.76 11.02
N GLY A 172 9.02 -11.88 9.77
CA GLY A 172 8.55 -12.86 8.79
C GLY A 172 9.23 -12.65 7.44
N THR A 173 9.05 -13.60 6.53
CA THR A 173 9.65 -13.58 5.19
C THR A 173 8.56 -13.67 4.14
N ILE A 174 8.62 -12.79 3.14
CA ILE A 174 7.80 -12.89 1.92
C ILE A 174 8.57 -13.80 0.97
N LEU A 175 8.07 -15.02 0.75
CA LEU A 175 8.68 -15.97 -0.17
C LEU A 175 8.36 -15.61 -1.62
N GLU A 176 7.08 -15.30 -1.88
CA GLU A 176 6.58 -14.99 -3.21
C GLU A 176 5.40 -14.01 -3.14
N VAL A 177 5.22 -13.21 -4.20
CA VAL A 177 4.11 -12.28 -4.34
C VAL A 177 3.77 -12.06 -5.81
N GLU A 178 2.53 -12.41 -6.17
CA GLU A 178 2.05 -12.39 -7.55
C GLU A 178 0.79 -11.55 -7.72
N THR A 179 0.53 -11.12 -8.96
CA THR A 179 -0.70 -10.42 -9.36
C THR A 179 -1.15 -10.94 -10.72
N ASN A 180 -2.47 -11.04 -10.89
CA ASN A 180 -3.10 -11.25 -12.18
C ASN A 180 -4.35 -10.36 -12.34
N HIS A 181 -5.12 -10.57 -13.41
CA HIS A 181 -6.30 -9.77 -13.72
C HIS A 181 -7.47 -10.66 -14.13
N SER A 182 -8.65 -10.43 -13.53
CA SER A 182 -9.88 -11.19 -13.80
C SER A 182 -10.54 -10.80 -15.14
N SER A 183 -9.83 -10.98 -16.26
CA SER A 183 -10.32 -10.60 -17.60
C SER A 183 -11.54 -11.39 -18.06
N ASN A 184 -11.75 -12.58 -17.50
CA ASN A 184 -12.85 -13.49 -17.86
C ASN A 184 -14.10 -13.30 -16.96
N ALA A 185 -14.11 -12.27 -16.10
CA ALA A 185 -15.27 -11.98 -15.27
C ALA A 185 -16.50 -11.53 -16.10
N VAL A 186 -17.69 -11.85 -15.60
CA VAL A 186 -18.97 -11.47 -16.24
C VAL A 186 -19.19 -9.95 -16.26
N SER A 187 -18.56 -9.22 -15.34
CA SER A 187 -18.60 -7.76 -15.24
C SER A 187 -17.25 -7.24 -14.74
N ILE A 188 -16.88 -6.03 -15.12
CA ILE A 188 -15.62 -5.38 -14.72
C ILE A 188 -15.43 -5.29 -13.18
N THR A 189 -16.53 -5.35 -12.42
CA THR A 189 -16.52 -5.27 -10.95
C THR A 189 -16.65 -6.63 -10.26
N HIS A 190 -17.00 -7.69 -11.00
CA HIS A 190 -17.16 -9.02 -10.42
C HIS A 190 -15.80 -9.74 -10.37
N PRO A 191 -15.46 -10.41 -9.27
CA PRO A 191 -14.29 -11.27 -9.22
C PRO A 191 -14.49 -12.52 -10.09
N HIS A 192 -13.39 -13.18 -10.46
CA HIS A 192 -13.40 -14.44 -11.20
C HIS A 192 -12.64 -15.54 -10.45
N ALA A 193 -13.34 -16.62 -10.07
CA ALA A 193 -12.82 -17.64 -9.17
C ALA A 193 -11.65 -18.44 -9.76
N GLU A 194 -11.72 -18.86 -11.02
CA GLU A 194 -10.63 -19.60 -11.68
C GLU A 194 -9.36 -18.75 -11.77
N THR A 195 -9.50 -17.45 -12.03
CA THR A 195 -8.35 -16.53 -12.05
C THR A 195 -7.71 -16.39 -10.66
N GLN A 196 -8.50 -16.40 -9.59
CA GLN A 196 -7.95 -16.42 -8.23
C GLN A 196 -7.26 -17.74 -7.91
N GLN A 197 -7.83 -18.87 -8.34
CA GLN A 197 -7.22 -20.18 -8.19
C GLN A 197 -5.86 -20.25 -8.91
N ASP A 198 -5.78 -19.78 -10.16
CA ASP A 198 -4.52 -19.71 -10.91
C ASP A 198 -3.48 -18.85 -10.19
N LEU A 199 -3.90 -17.73 -9.57
CA LEU A 199 -3.02 -16.89 -8.76
C LEU A 199 -2.47 -17.67 -7.56
N PHE A 200 -3.34 -18.36 -6.82
CA PHE A 200 -2.93 -19.14 -5.65
C PHE A 200 -1.98 -20.27 -6.04
N GLN A 201 -2.27 -21.00 -7.12
CA GLN A 201 -1.42 -22.07 -7.60
C GLN A 201 -0.04 -21.53 -7.99
N LYS A 202 -0.01 -20.41 -8.72
CA LYS A 202 1.26 -19.78 -9.11
C LYS A 202 2.11 -19.39 -7.90
N VAL A 203 1.52 -18.72 -6.91
CA VAL A 203 2.24 -18.34 -5.68
C VAL A 203 2.80 -19.58 -4.96
N MET A 204 2.02 -20.66 -4.86
CA MET A 204 2.48 -21.90 -4.22
C MET A 204 3.60 -22.60 -5.01
N ASP A 205 3.51 -22.62 -6.33
CA ASP A 205 4.52 -23.26 -7.18
C ASP A 205 5.86 -22.48 -7.14
N ASP A 206 5.78 -21.15 -7.16
CA ASP A 206 6.94 -20.27 -7.19
C ASP A 206 7.58 -20.10 -5.79
N SER A 207 6.82 -20.28 -4.70
CA SER A 207 7.35 -20.23 -3.32
C SER A 207 8.10 -21.49 -2.88
N GLY A 208 7.94 -22.62 -3.60
CA GLY A 208 8.40 -23.95 -3.18
C GLY A 208 7.63 -24.55 -2.01
#